data_AF-A0AA40YFY7-F1
#
_entry.id   AF-A0AA40YFY7-F1
#
_cell.length_a   1.000
_cell.length_b   1.000
_cell.length_c   1.000
_cell.angle_alpha   90.00
_cell.angle_beta   90.00
_cell.angle_gamma   90.00
#
_symmetry.space_group_name_H-M   'P 1'
#
loop_
_entity.id
_entity.type
_entity.pdbx_description
1 polymer ?
#
loop_
_entity_poly.entity_id
_entity_poly.type
_entity_poly.pdbx_seq_one_letter_code
_entity_poly.pdbx_strand_id
1 'polypeptide(L)' 'MAQPRGGGSVRQDDLPSLHTLAAGIDRYRDAIIAGLTLPWNPRVVEGHVKRIKMLKRQMLGCAGFDLLRKRVLQTP' A
#
# COMPACT_ATOMS: atom_id res chain seq x y z
N MET A 1 30.12 -5.98 -21.09
CA MET A 1 28.77 -5.38 -21.24
C MET A 1 27.76 -6.48 -21.02
N ALA A 2 27.18 -6.56 -19.82
CA ALA A 2 26.20 -7.59 -19.47
C ALA A 2 24.80 -6.98 -19.50
N GLN A 3 23.93 -7.48 -20.38
CA GLN A 3 22.51 -7.13 -20.43
C GLN A 3 21.84 -7.50 -19.09
N PRO A 4 21.02 -6.62 -18.48
CA PRO A 4 20.20 -7.02 -17.34
C PRO A 4 19.03 -7.87 -17.86
N ARG A 5 19.03 -9.16 -17.54
CA ARG A 5 17.88 -10.05 -17.76
C ARG A 5 16.88 -9.83 -16.63
N GLY A 6 15.83 -9.07 -16.88
CA GLY A 6 14.72 -8.92 -15.94
C GLY A 6 13.52 -8.23 -16.55
N GLY A 7 12.38 -8.91 -16.60
CA GLY A 7 11.06 -8.30 -16.84
C GLY A 7 10.37 -8.58 -18.18
N GLY A 8 11.09 -9.10 -19.19
CA GLY A 8 10.52 -9.29 -20.53
C GLY A 8 9.51 -10.43 -20.65
N SER A 9 9.71 -11.55 -19.92
CA SER A 9 8.89 -12.77 -20.10
C SER A 9 7.46 -12.60 -19.63
N VAL A 10 7.28 -12.06 -18.41
CA VAL A 10 5.96 -11.96 -17.77
C VAL A 10 4.97 -11.13 -18.59
N ARG A 11 5.44 -10.21 -19.44
CA ARG A 11 4.61 -9.37 -20.34
C ARG A 11 4.19 -10.05 -21.64
N GLN A 12 4.84 -11.17 -21.99
CA GLN A 12 4.62 -11.94 -23.21
C GLN A 12 3.75 -13.18 -22.94
N ASP A 13 3.54 -13.53 -21.67
CA ASP A 13 2.75 -14.67 -21.23
C ASP A 13 1.26 -14.28 -21.07
N ASP A 14 0.31 -15.18 -21.30
CA ASP A 14 -1.13 -14.87 -21.17
C ASP A 14 -1.61 -14.89 -19.70
N LEU A 15 -1.02 -14.02 -18.87
CA LEU A 15 -1.32 -13.88 -17.44
C LEU A 15 -1.75 -12.43 -17.12
N PRO A 16 -3.01 -12.06 -17.37
CA PRO A 16 -3.50 -10.69 -17.24
C PRO A 16 -3.36 -10.11 -15.82
N SER A 17 -3.46 -10.95 -14.79
CA SER A 17 -3.23 -10.55 -13.39
C SER A 17 -1.77 -10.13 -13.13
N LEU A 18 -0.80 -10.84 -13.72
CA LEU A 18 0.61 -10.52 -13.57
C LEU A 18 1.01 -9.28 -14.38
N HIS A 19 0.40 -9.09 -15.56
CA HIS A 19 0.55 -7.86 -16.33
C HIS A 19 0.09 -6.63 -15.53
N THR A 20 -1.07 -6.74 -14.88
CA THR A 20 -1.63 -5.64 -14.07
C THR A 20 -0.74 -5.34 -12.87
N LEU A 21 -0.22 -6.36 -12.21
CA LEU A 21 0.74 -6.21 -11.12
C LEU A 21 2.03 -5.54 -11.60
N ALA A 22 2.64 -6.03 -12.67
CA ALA A 22 3.88 -5.48 -13.22
C ALA A 22 3.71 -4.00 -13.64
N ALA A 23 2.60 -3.67 -14.30
CA ALA A 23 2.25 -2.28 -14.63
C ALA A 23 1.98 -1.43 -13.38
N GLY A 24 1.45 -2.01 -12.31
CA GLY A 24 1.33 -1.34 -11.01
C GLY A 24 2.70 -1.01 -10.41
N ILE A 25 3.60 -2.00 -10.33
CA ILE A 25 4.95 -1.81 -9.78
C ILE A 25 5.73 -0.77 -10.57
N ASP A 26 5.66 -0.82 -11.90
CA ASP A 26 6.35 0.13 -12.77
C ASP A 26 5.85 1.56 -12.56
N ARG A 27 4.53 1.77 -12.46
CA ARG A 27 3.92 3.07 -12.18
C ARG A 27 4.33 3.69 -10.83
N TYR A 28 4.62 2.86 -9.83
CA TYR A 28 4.97 3.31 -8.48
C TYR A 28 6.45 3.10 -8.12
N ARG A 29 7.29 2.81 -9.11
CA ARG A 29 8.68 2.40 -8.90
C ARG A 29 9.46 3.37 -8.01
N ASP A 30 9.38 4.67 -8.28
CA ASP A 30 10.13 5.68 -7.53
C ASP A 30 9.64 5.82 -6.09
N ALA A 31 8.32 5.75 -5.87
CA ALA A 31 7.73 5.78 -4.54
C ALA A 31 8.10 4.54 -3.72
N ILE A 32 8.17 3.37 -4.36
CA ILE A 32 8.60 2.12 -3.71
C ILE A 32 10.08 2.22 -3.32
N ILE A 33 10.95 2.68 -4.22
CA ILE A 33 12.38 2.86 -3.93
C ILE A 33 12.55 3.87 -2.79
N ALA A 34 11.89 5.03 -2.87
CA ALA A 34 11.91 6.05 -1.82
C ALA A 34 11.46 5.47 -0.46
N GLY A 35 10.37 4.72 -0.42
CA GLY A 35 9.86 4.08 0.80
C GLY A 35 10.81 3.02 1.38
N LEU A 36 11.63 2.37 0.55
CA LEU A 36 12.58 1.35 1.00
C LEU A 36 13.96 1.92 1.36
N THR A 37 14.37 3.04 0.76
CA THR A 37 15.72 3.60 0.91
C THR A 37 15.78 4.78 1.88
N LEU A 38 14.72 5.59 1.96
CA LEU A 38 14.72 6.78 2.81
C LEU A 38 14.46 6.41 4.28
N PRO A 39 15.11 7.11 5.23
CA PRO A 39 14.87 6.90 6.65
C PRO A 39 13.44 7.30 7.07
N TRP A 40 12.77 8.15 6.28
CA TRP A 40 11.33 8.42 6.41
C TRP A 40 10.53 7.48 5.50
N ASN A 41 10.02 6.40 6.08
CA ASN A 41 9.13 5.45 5.41
C ASN A 41 7.68 5.66 5.88
N PRO A 42 6.66 5.58 5.00
CA PRO A 42 5.24 5.67 5.37
C PRO A 42 4.74 4.62 6.39
N ARG A 43 5.53 3.63 6.79
CA ARG A 43 5.18 2.53 7.71
C ARG A 43 4.37 2.95 8.95
N VAL A 44 4.73 4.05 9.62
CA VAL A 44 3.99 4.54 10.80
C VAL A 44 2.60 5.05 10.41
N VAL A 45 2.53 5.82 9.32
CA VAL A 45 1.27 6.35 8.76
C VAL A 45 0.36 5.21 8.31
N GLU A 46 0.92 4.19 7.66
CA GLU A 46 0.18 2.99 7.28
C GLU A 46 -0.40 2.25 8.48
N GLY A 47 0.35 2.18 9.58
CA GLY A 47 -0.11 1.63 10.86
C GLY A 47 -1.33 2.40 11.40
N HIS A 48 -1.29 3.73 11.37
CA HIS A 48 -2.42 4.57 11.77
C HIS A 48 -3.64 4.36 10.88
N VAL A 49 -3.45 4.31 9.56
CA VAL A 49 -4.55 4.03 8.61
C VAL A 49 -5.14 2.64 8.84
N LYS A 50 -4.30 1.62 9.10
CA LYS A 50 -4.75 0.26 9.41
C LYS A 50 -5.56 0.21 10.69
N ARG A 51 -5.12 0.91 11.75
CA ARG A 51 -5.85 1.05 13.02
C ARG A 51 -7.22 1.70 12.79
N ILE A 52 -7.28 2.80 12.05
CA ILE A 52 -8.53 3.51 11.75
C ILE A 52 -9.49 2.61 10.95
N LYS A 53 -8.98 1.90 9.93
CA LYS A 53 -9.78 0.93 9.15
C LYS A 53 -10.29 -0.22 10.01
N MET A 54 -9.48 -0.71 10.94
CA MET A 54 -9.86 -1.76 11.88
C MET A 54 -10.97 -1.29 12.83
N LEU A 55 -10.84 -0.10 13.41
CA LEU A 55 -11.89 0.51 14.24
C LEU A 55 -13.21 0.66 13.47
N LYS A 56 -13.16 1.13 12.22
CA LYS A 56 -14.36 1.24 11.37
C LYS A 56 -15.00 -0.13 11.07
N ARG A 57 -14.18 -1.17 10.86
CA ARG A 57 -14.66 -2.55 10.63
C ARG A 57 -15.30 -3.17 11.87
N GLN A 58 -14.75 -2.94 13.06
CA GLN A 58 -15.35 -3.37 14.32
C GLN A 58 -16.74 -2.75 14.56
N MET A 59 -17.04 -1.64 13.89
CA MET A 59 -18.32 -0.93 13.97
C MET A 59 -19.26 -1.30 12.82
N LEU A 60 -18.98 -2.39 12.10
CA LEU A 60 -19.75 -2.87 10.95
C LEU A 60 -19.96 -1.80 9.86
N GLY A 61 -19.01 -0.86 9.72
CA GLY A 61 -19.11 0.23 8.77
C GLY A 61 -19.99 1.42 9.21
N CYS A 62 -20.72 1.32 10.32
CA CYS A 62 -21.63 2.35 10.84
C CYS A 62 -20.94 3.52 11.56
N ALA A 63 -19.62 3.65 11.42
CA ALA A 63 -18.84 4.72 12.04
C ALA A 63 -18.72 5.93 11.10
N GLY A 64 -19.49 6.98 11.37
CA GLY A 64 -19.26 8.31 10.83
C GLY A 64 -17.97 8.94 11.36
N PHE A 65 -17.56 10.09 10.80
CA PHE A 65 -16.30 10.74 11.13
C PHE A 65 -16.17 11.08 12.62
N ASP A 66 -17.21 11.66 13.23
CA ASP A 66 -17.18 12.07 14.65
C ASP A 66 -16.98 10.89 15.61
N LEU A 67 -17.64 9.76 15.31
CA LEU A 67 -17.53 8.52 16.06
C LEU A 67 -16.13 7.90 15.93
N LEU A 68 -15.58 7.91 14.71
CA LEU A 68 -14.23 7.43 14.45
C LEU A 68 -13.18 8.31 15.16
N ARG A 69 -13.34 9.64 15.09
CA ARG A 69 -12.46 10.63 15.74
C ARG A 69 -12.44 10.44 17.25
N LYS A 70 -13.61 10.26 17.88
CA LYS A 70 -13.70 10.00 19.33
C LYS A 70 -12.88 8.75 19.71
N ARG A 71 -13.02 7.64 18.99
CA ARG A 71 -12.26 6.41 19.29
C ARG A 71 -10.75 6.51 19.02
N VAL A 72 -10.35 7.22 17.97
CA VAL A 72 -8.94 7.42 17.63
C VAL A 72 -8.24 8.26 18.69
N LEU A 73 -8.89 9.32 19.19
CA LEU A 73 -8.31 10.25 20.16
C LEU A 73 -8.46 9.83 21.63
N GLN A 74 -9.41 8.93 21.95
CA GLN A 74 -9.65 8.43 23.32
C GLN A 74 -8.85 7.17 23.67
N THR A 75 -7.99 6.68 22.77
CA THR A 75 -7.07 5.60 23.14
C THR A 75 -5.92 6.22 23.95
N PRO A 76 -5.54 5.68 25.13
CA PRO A 76 -4.33 6.10 25.83
C PRO A 76 -3.07 5.95 24.99
#